data_AF-A0A497BPB2-F1
#
_entry.id   AF-A0A497BPB2-F1
#
_cell.length_a   1.000
_cell.length_b   1.000
_cell.length_c   1.000
_cell.angle_alpha   90.00
_cell.angle_beta   90.00
_cell.angle_gamma   90.00
#
_symmetry.space_group_name_H-M   'P 1'
#
loop_
_entity.id
_entity.type
_entity.pdbx_description
1 polymer ?
#
loop_
_entity_poly.entity_id
_entity_poly.type
_entity_poly.pdbx_seq_one_letter_code
_entity_poly.pdbx_strand_id
1 'polypeptide(L)'
;MSEYINNQTERKEDLKRLLRQLHEGQTVDQVKGEFAALLEDVGAMDIASIEQELVEEGMPVGEIKRLCDVHVAVFRESLETHEKPDTVPGHPVYTLLAENGAAGRVLDALEKALGASEWEQAGERLQELRQYEIHYVRKENILFPFLEKHNFSGPT
;
A
#
# COMPACT_ATOMS: atom_id res chain seq x y z
N MET A 1 0.00 -19.66 26.01
CA MET A 1 1.07 -19.09 25.15
C MET A 1 1.20 -19.80 23.81
N SER A 2 0.68 -21.02 23.62
CA SER A 2 0.66 -21.73 22.33
C SER A 2 -0.49 -21.33 21.40
N GLU A 3 -1.64 -20.91 21.93
CA GLU A 3 -2.82 -20.56 21.13
C GLU A 3 -2.63 -19.30 20.25
N TYR A 4 -1.88 -18.31 20.73
CA TYR A 4 -1.58 -17.09 19.96
C TYR A 4 -0.60 -17.33 18.80
N ILE A 5 0.30 -18.30 18.95
CA ILE A 5 1.30 -18.65 17.92
C ILE A 5 0.63 -19.44 16.79
N ASN A 6 -0.31 -20.34 17.12
CA ASN A 6 -1.04 -21.12 16.13
C ASN A 6 -1.91 -20.24 15.23
N ASN A 7 -2.51 -19.19 15.81
CA ASN A 7 -3.41 -18.29 15.10
C ASN A 7 -2.69 -17.44 14.04
N GLN A 8 -1.44 -17.02 14.29
CA GLN A 8 -0.68 -16.29 13.27
C GLN A 8 -0.28 -17.18 12.08
N THR A 9 0.16 -18.41 12.33
CA THR A 9 0.53 -19.34 11.25
C THR A 9 -0.68 -19.78 10.44
N GLU A 10 -1.80 -20.10 11.07
CA GLU A 10 -3.06 -20.45 10.37
C GLU A 10 -3.58 -19.29 9.53
N ARG A 11 -3.59 -18.05 10.09
CA ARG A 11 -3.98 -16.86 9.34
C ARG A 11 -3.08 -16.60 8.13
N LYS A 12 -1.76 -16.79 8.27
CA LYS A 12 -0.83 -16.66 7.15
C LYS A 12 -1.17 -17.65 6.03
N GLU A 13 -1.44 -18.91 6.37
CA GLU A 13 -1.84 -19.93 5.38
C GLU A 13 -3.20 -19.61 4.72
N ASP A 14 -4.15 -19.08 5.49
CA ASP A 14 -5.45 -18.64 4.98
C ASP A 14 -5.32 -17.45 4.01
N LEU A 15 -4.50 -16.47 4.35
CA LEU A 15 -4.15 -15.36 3.45
C LEU A 15 -3.48 -15.87 2.17
N LYS A 16 -2.49 -16.77 2.28
CA LYS A 16 -1.84 -17.40 1.11
C LYS A 16 -2.85 -18.14 0.23
N ARG A 17 -3.82 -18.85 0.83
CA ARG A 17 -4.88 -19.54 0.08
C ARG A 17 -5.74 -18.54 -0.71
N LEU A 18 -6.19 -17.47 -0.08
CA LEU A 18 -7.00 -16.44 -0.74
C LEU A 18 -6.23 -15.74 -1.87
N LEU A 19 -4.93 -15.50 -1.66
CA LEU A 19 -4.04 -14.93 -2.66
C LEU A 19 -3.91 -15.83 -3.90
N ARG A 20 -3.82 -17.16 -3.70
CA ARG A 20 -3.82 -18.14 -4.79
C ARG A 20 -5.18 -18.19 -5.52
N GLN A 21 -6.30 -18.10 -4.80
CA GLN A 21 -7.64 -18.11 -5.41
C GLN A 21 -7.88 -16.90 -6.32
N LEU A 22 -7.42 -15.71 -5.91
CA LEU A 22 -7.43 -14.53 -6.77
C LEU A 22 -6.57 -14.71 -8.02
N HIS A 23 -5.42 -15.38 -7.90
CA HIS A 23 -4.56 -15.71 -9.04
C HIS A 23 -5.22 -16.71 -10.00
N GLU A 24 -5.96 -17.69 -9.48
CA GLU A 24 -6.72 -18.68 -10.27
C GLU A 24 -7.94 -18.09 -11.00
N GLY A 25 -8.20 -16.79 -10.85
CA GLY A 25 -9.22 -16.06 -11.60
C GLY A 25 -10.52 -15.79 -10.83
N GLN A 26 -10.55 -16.00 -9.52
CA GLN A 26 -11.66 -15.52 -8.70
C GLN A 26 -11.70 -13.98 -8.66
N THR A 27 -12.91 -13.43 -8.56
CA THR A 27 -13.08 -11.97 -8.49
C THR A 27 -12.87 -11.47 -7.06
N VAL A 28 -12.47 -10.20 -6.95
CA VAL A 28 -12.34 -9.48 -5.68
C VAL A 28 -13.58 -9.64 -4.81
N ASP A 29 -14.76 -9.47 -5.40
CA ASP A 29 -16.03 -9.55 -4.68
C ASP A 29 -16.30 -10.92 -4.06
N GLN A 30 -15.74 -12.00 -4.62
CA GLN A 30 -15.93 -13.37 -4.11
C GLN A 30 -15.10 -13.62 -2.85
N VAL A 31 -13.90 -13.04 -2.76
CA VAL A 31 -12.98 -13.26 -1.65
C VAL A 31 -13.00 -12.13 -0.62
N LYS A 32 -13.56 -10.96 -0.95
CA LYS A 32 -13.55 -9.75 -0.11
C LYS A 32 -14.01 -9.99 1.32
N GLY A 33 -15.05 -10.78 1.52
CA GLY A 33 -15.60 -11.07 2.85
C GLY A 33 -14.64 -11.90 3.73
N GLU A 34 -14.06 -12.96 3.18
CA GLU A 34 -13.07 -13.78 3.88
C GLU A 34 -11.78 -12.98 4.13
N PHE A 35 -11.36 -12.19 3.13
CA PHE A 35 -10.19 -11.34 3.22
C PHE A 35 -10.35 -10.27 4.31
N ALA A 36 -11.49 -9.57 4.38
CA ALA A 36 -11.75 -8.56 5.41
C ALA A 36 -11.74 -9.15 6.83
N ALA A 37 -12.34 -10.33 7.04
CA ALA A 37 -12.37 -11.00 8.34
C ALA A 37 -10.97 -11.45 8.79
N LEU A 38 -10.12 -11.88 7.85
CA LEU A 38 -8.73 -12.24 8.13
C LEU A 38 -7.87 -11.02 8.48
N LEU A 39 -8.23 -9.84 8.00
CA LEU A 39 -7.44 -8.62 8.12
C LEU A 39 -7.83 -7.69 9.27
N GLU A 40 -8.93 -7.95 9.96
CA GLU A 40 -9.37 -7.18 11.13
C GLU A 40 -8.30 -7.16 12.23
N ASP A 41 -7.45 -8.20 12.28
CA ASP A 41 -6.39 -8.38 13.27
C ASP A 41 -4.95 -8.34 12.67
N VAL A 42 -4.77 -7.87 11.43
CA VAL A 42 -3.48 -7.94 10.71
C VAL A 42 -2.90 -6.55 10.52
N GLY A 43 -1.72 -6.30 11.11
CA GLY A 43 -1.03 -5.03 10.97
C GLY A 43 -0.30 -4.89 9.63
N ALA A 44 0.06 -3.65 9.28
CA ALA A 44 0.83 -3.35 8.06
C ALA A 44 2.13 -4.17 7.89
N MET A 45 2.76 -4.55 9.00
CA MET A 45 3.98 -5.38 9.00
C MET A 45 3.72 -6.85 8.67
N ASP A 46 2.59 -7.40 9.12
CA ASP A 46 2.24 -8.80 8.85
C ASP A 46 1.94 -8.99 7.35
N ILE A 47 1.30 -8.01 6.73
CA ILE A 47 1.01 -8.00 5.28
C ILE A 47 2.30 -8.04 4.48
N ALA A 48 3.23 -7.12 4.77
CA ALA A 48 4.50 -7.06 4.07
C ALA A 48 5.32 -8.35 4.25
N SER A 49 5.24 -8.99 5.43
CA SER A 49 5.85 -10.31 5.66
C SER A 49 5.24 -11.39 4.77
N ILE A 50 3.93 -11.40 4.58
CA ILE A 50 3.24 -12.40 3.75
C ILE A 50 3.59 -12.21 2.26
N GLU A 51 3.61 -10.96 1.78
CA GLU A 51 4.00 -10.64 0.40
C GLU A 51 5.43 -11.10 0.12
N GLN A 52 6.36 -10.80 1.03
CA GLN A 52 7.75 -11.20 0.91
C GLN A 52 7.91 -12.74 0.87
N GLU A 53 7.19 -13.47 1.73
CA GLU A 53 7.18 -14.94 1.71
C GLU A 53 6.66 -15.50 0.38
N LEU A 54 5.64 -14.89 -0.23
CA LEU A 54 5.12 -15.32 -1.52
C LEU A 54 6.11 -15.11 -2.67
N VAL A 55 6.88 -14.01 -2.63
CA VAL A 55 7.99 -13.79 -3.57
C VAL A 55 9.05 -14.89 -3.42
N GLU A 56 9.42 -15.21 -2.18
CA GLU A 56 10.41 -16.25 -1.86
C GLU A 56 9.94 -17.66 -2.28
N GLU A 57 8.64 -17.92 -2.22
CA GLU A 57 8.00 -19.15 -2.71
C GLU A 57 7.92 -19.22 -4.26
N GLY A 58 8.34 -18.16 -4.96
CA GLY A 58 8.45 -18.12 -6.42
C GLY A 58 7.29 -17.43 -7.14
N MET A 59 6.41 -16.73 -6.42
CA MET A 59 5.37 -15.93 -7.05
C MET A 59 5.99 -14.73 -7.79
N PRO A 60 5.65 -14.48 -9.07
CA PRO A 60 6.13 -13.31 -9.78
C PRO A 60 5.67 -12.01 -9.13
N VAL A 61 6.60 -11.06 -8.91
CA VAL A 61 6.31 -9.73 -8.35
C VAL A 61 5.20 -8.99 -9.13
N GLY A 62 5.14 -9.16 -10.45
CA GLY A 62 4.10 -8.57 -11.28
C GLY A 62 2.68 -9.11 -11.03
N GLU A 63 2.55 -10.27 -10.38
CA GLU A 63 1.26 -10.86 -9.98
C GLU A 63 0.84 -10.36 -8.61
N ILE A 64 1.79 -10.25 -7.67
CA ILE A 64 1.57 -9.61 -6.37
C ILE A 64 1.13 -8.16 -6.56
N LYS A 65 1.74 -7.44 -7.53
CA LYS A 65 1.32 -6.07 -7.90
C LYS A 65 -0.11 -5.97 -8.45
N ARG A 66 -0.60 -6.97 -9.21
CA ARG A 66 -2.00 -7.00 -9.68
C ARG A 66 -2.97 -7.29 -8.55
N LEU A 67 -2.53 -8.08 -7.58
CA LEU A 67 -3.25 -8.31 -6.33
C LEU A 67 -3.21 -7.06 -5.44
N CYS A 68 -2.21 -6.18 -5.57
CA CYS A 68 -2.09 -4.94 -4.81
C CYS A 68 -3.27 -3.96 -5.03
N ASP A 69 -3.86 -3.89 -6.23
CA ASP A 69 -5.05 -3.07 -6.47
C ASP A 69 -6.30 -3.61 -5.75
N VAL A 70 -6.42 -4.95 -5.69
CA VAL A 70 -7.45 -5.68 -4.94
C VAL A 70 -7.25 -5.49 -3.44
N HIS A 71 -6.01 -5.64 -3.00
CA HIS A 71 -5.55 -5.41 -1.66
C HIS A 71 -5.92 -4.00 -1.23
N VAL A 72 -5.46 -2.94 -1.89
CA VAL A 72 -5.73 -1.56 -1.46
C VAL A 72 -7.23 -1.29 -1.34
N ALA A 73 -8.08 -1.86 -2.20
CA ALA A 73 -9.53 -1.70 -2.11
C ALA A 73 -10.16 -2.39 -0.88
N VAL A 74 -9.64 -3.55 -0.47
CA VAL A 74 -10.10 -4.29 0.71
C VAL A 74 -9.44 -3.76 2.00
N PHE A 75 -8.16 -3.40 1.92
CA PHE A 75 -7.34 -2.89 3.01
C PHE A 75 -7.61 -1.44 3.33
N ARG A 76 -8.05 -0.60 2.39
CA ARG A 76 -8.35 0.81 2.71
C ARG A 76 -9.31 0.90 3.89
N GLU A 77 -10.31 0.02 3.95
CA GLU A 77 -11.28 -0.03 5.04
C GLU A 77 -10.64 -0.48 6.38
N SER A 78 -9.78 -1.50 6.38
CA SER A 78 -9.06 -1.96 7.58
C SER A 78 -7.96 -0.96 8.04
N LEU A 79 -7.14 -0.46 7.11
CA LEU A 79 -6.05 0.50 7.35
C LEU A 79 -6.54 1.89 7.73
N GLU A 80 -7.73 2.32 7.29
CA GLU A 80 -8.38 3.55 7.77
C GLU A 80 -8.78 3.47 9.25
N THR A 81 -8.94 2.24 9.78
CA THR A 81 -9.28 2.00 11.19
C THR A 81 -8.06 2.05 12.11
N HIS A 82 -6.85 1.92 11.57
CA HIS A 82 -5.60 2.02 12.33
C HIS A 82 -5.22 3.49 12.58
N GLU A 83 -4.86 3.79 13.84
CA GLU A 83 -4.29 5.09 14.20
C GLU A 83 -3.03 5.34 13.38
N LYS A 84 -3.02 6.46 12.63
CA LYS A 84 -1.83 6.90 11.92
C LYS A 84 -0.72 7.14 12.94
N PRO A 85 0.51 6.70 12.67
CA PRO A 85 1.61 6.94 13.59
C PRO A 85 1.74 8.44 13.85
N ASP A 86 1.77 8.81 15.13
CA ASP A 86 2.06 10.18 15.54
C ASP A 86 3.45 10.56 15.04
N THR A 87 3.50 11.55 14.16
CA THR A 87 4.76 12.08 13.64
C THR A 87 4.85 13.56 13.97
N VAL A 88 6.02 13.98 14.44
CA VAL A 88 6.28 15.38 14.79
C VAL A 88 6.90 16.13 13.60
N PRO A 89 6.65 17.45 13.48
CA PRO A 89 7.38 18.28 12.52
C PRO A 89 8.90 18.09 12.66
N GLY A 90 9.55 17.80 11.54
CA GLY A 90 10.98 17.46 11.49
C GLY A 90 11.27 15.96 11.33
N HIS A 91 10.31 15.08 11.63
CA HIS A 91 10.45 13.65 11.33
C HIS A 91 10.34 13.38 9.82
N PRO A 92 11.18 12.54 9.19
CA PRO A 92 11.12 12.27 7.75
C PRO A 92 9.73 11.79 7.28
N VAL A 93 9.10 10.91 8.05
CA VAL A 93 7.75 10.40 7.73
C VAL A 93 6.69 11.51 7.78
N TYR A 94 6.81 12.48 8.69
CA TYR A 94 5.89 13.64 8.72
C TYR A 94 5.94 14.39 7.40
N THR A 95 7.15 14.71 6.92
CA THR A 95 7.36 15.42 5.65
C THR A 95 6.80 14.62 4.48
N LEU A 96 7.08 13.32 4.41
CA LEU A 96 6.59 12.46 3.33
C LEU A 96 5.05 12.37 3.31
N LEU A 97 4.41 12.31 4.47
CA LEU A 97 2.94 12.33 4.59
C LEU A 97 2.36 13.68 4.16
N ALA A 98 2.98 14.78 4.58
CA ALA A 98 2.56 16.13 4.18
C ALA A 98 2.69 16.34 2.66
N GLU A 99 3.74 15.81 2.05
CA GLU A 99 3.96 15.83 0.60
C GLU A 99 2.90 15.02 -0.15
N ASN A 100 2.54 13.82 0.32
CA ASN A 100 1.43 13.06 -0.26
C ASN A 100 0.13 13.87 -0.24
N GLY A 101 -0.16 14.56 0.87
CA GLY A 101 -1.33 15.42 0.97
C GLY A 101 -1.28 16.63 0.01
N ALA A 102 -0.09 17.17 -0.24
CA ALA A 102 0.10 18.21 -1.25
C ALA A 102 -0.13 17.68 -2.68
N ALA A 103 0.38 16.47 -2.99
CA ALA A 103 0.16 15.82 -4.28
C ALA A 103 -1.32 15.60 -4.55
N GLY A 104 -2.06 15.14 -3.52
CA GLY A 104 -3.52 14.97 -3.59
C GLY A 104 -4.24 16.26 -3.99
N ARG A 105 -3.88 17.40 -3.41
CA ARG A 105 -4.47 18.70 -3.79
C ARG A 105 -4.20 19.09 -5.25
N VAL A 106 -3.01 18.76 -5.77
CA VAL A 106 -2.67 19.03 -7.17
C VAL A 106 -3.47 18.12 -8.10
N LEU A 107 -3.66 16.85 -7.72
CA LEU A 107 -4.50 15.90 -8.45
C LEU A 107 -5.97 16.35 -8.48
N ASP A 108 -6.53 16.77 -7.34
CA ASP A 108 -7.90 17.29 -7.26
C ASP A 108 -8.09 18.53 -8.17
N ALA A 109 -7.08 19.40 -8.21
CA ALA A 109 -7.09 20.58 -9.08
C ALA A 109 -6.97 20.20 -10.57
N LEU A 110 -6.16 19.20 -10.89
CA LEU A 110 -6.04 18.66 -12.24
C LEU A 110 -7.37 18.04 -12.71
N GLU A 111 -8.00 17.22 -11.88
CA GLU A 111 -9.30 16.60 -12.19
C GLU A 111 -10.37 17.65 -12.48
N LYS A 112 -10.43 18.71 -11.66
CA LYS A 112 -11.34 19.85 -11.89
C LYS A 112 -11.06 20.56 -13.21
N ALA A 113 -9.80 20.85 -13.51
CA ALA A 113 -9.41 21.51 -14.76
C ALA A 113 -9.77 20.65 -15.99
N LEU A 114 -9.52 19.34 -15.93
CA LEU A 114 -9.92 18.41 -16.99
C LEU A 114 -11.45 18.36 -17.16
N GLY A 115 -12.21 18.30 -16.06
CA GLY A 115 -13.67 18.31 -16.08
C GLY A 115 -14.25 19.62 -16.68
N ALA A 116 -13.58 20.75 -16.45
CA ALA A 116 -13.94 22.04 -17.03
C ALA A 116 -13.40 22.26 -18.46
N SER A 117 -12.63 21.31 -19.01
CA SER A 117 -11.91 21.47 -20.29
C SER A 117 -10.94 22.67 -20.31
N GLU A 118 -10.39 23.01 -19.15
CA GLU A 118 -9.38 24.04 -18.91
C GLU A 118 -7.99 23.48 -19.19
N TRP A 119 -7.66 23.28 -20.47
CA TRP A 119 -6.45 22.57 -20.90
C TRP A 119 -5.14 23.25 -20.49
N GLU A 120 -5.12 24.57 -20.40
CA GLU A 120 -3.95 25.34 -19.96
C GLU A 120 -3.67 25.09 -18.47
N GLN A 121 -4.69 25.23 -17.63
CA GLN A 121 -4.60 24.94 -16.19
C GLN A 121 -4.26 23.47 -15.94
N ALA A 122 -4.84 22.53 -16.71
CA ALA A 122 -4.48 21.11 -16.62
C ALA A 122 -3.00 20.87 -16.96
N GLY A 123 -2.47 21.57 -17.97
CA GLY A 123 -1.06 21.52 -18.33
C GLY A 123 -0.14 22.02 -17.22
N GLU A 124 -0.52 23.11 -16.54
CA GLU A 124 0.22 23.62 -15.37
C GLU A 124 0.25 22.62 -14.22
N ARG A 125 -0.90 22.01 -13.88
CA ARG A 125 -0.98 20.99 -12.82
C ARG A 125 -0.17 19.75 -13.15
N LEU A 126 -0.10 19.33 -14.42
CA LEU A 126 0.78 18.24 -14.85
C LEU A 126 2.27 18.59 -14.65
N GLN A 127 2.69 19.83 -14.93
CA GLN A 127 4.07 20.25 -14.64
C GLN A 127 4.36 20.31 -13.15
N GLU A 128 3.39 20.72 -12.33
CA GLU A 128 3.50 20.68 -10.88
C GLU A 128 3.66 19.24 -10.36
N LEU A 129 2.90 18.28 -10.91
CA LEU A 129 3.01 16.86 -10.55
C LEU A 129 4.38 16.27 -10.85
N ARG A 130 5.05 16.70 -11.92
CA ARG A 130 6.41 16.22 -12.24
C ARG A 130 7.42 16.51 -11.14
N GLN A 131 7.22 17.54 -10.32
CA GLN A 131 8.12 17.86 -9.22
C GLN A 131 8.09 16.80 -8.11
N TYR A 132 7.03 16.00 -8.02
CA TYR A 132 6.91 14.92 -7.03
C TYR A 132 7.82 13.73 -7.32
N GLU A 133 8.51 13.67 -8.45
CA GLU A 133 9.62 12.72 -8.64
C GLU A 133 10.65 12.84 -7.51
N ILE A 134 10.91 14.07 -7.04
CA ILE A 134 11.81 14.36 -5.92
C ILE A 134 11.34 13.68 -4.62
N HIS A 135 10.03 13.56 -4.39
CA HIS A 135 9.48 12.87 -3.23
C HIS A 135 9.87 11.38 -3.23
N TYR A 136 9.75 10.71 -4.38
CA TYR A 136 10.12 9.31 -4.53
C TYR A 136 11.64 9.10 -4.41
N VAL A 137 12.44 9.96 -5.05
CA VAL A 137 13.90 9.95 -4.88
C VAL A 137 14.28 10.11 -3.40
N ARG A 138 13.58 10.95 -2.64
CA ARG A 138 13.84 11.10 -1.21
C ARG A 138 13.47 9.86 -0.41
N LYS A 139 12.36 9.19 -0.73
CA LYS A 139 11.99 7.91 -0.10
C LYS A 139 13.08 6.86 -0.32
N GLU A 140 13.53 6.71 -1.55
CA GLU A 140 14.57 5.75 -1.93
C GLU A 140 15.90 6.01 -1.25
N ASN A 141 16.29 7.27 -1.07
CA ASN A 141 17.59 7.61 -0.49
C ASN A 141 17.58 7.79 1.03
N ILE A 142 16.42 8.02 1.64
CA ILE A 142 16.32 8.32 3.08
C ILE A 142 15.53 7.26 3.83
N LEU A 143 14.34 6.87 3.35
CA LEU A 143 13.48 5.95 4.11
C LEU A 143 13.87 4.49 3.87
N PHE A 144 14.02 4.10 2.60
CA PHE A 144 14.25 2.71 2.22
C PHE A 144 15.53 2.12 2.82
N PRO A 145 16.68 2.82 2.86
CA PRO A 145 17.90 2.24 3.43
C PRO A 145 17.78 1.91 4.92
N PHE A 146 16.86 2.55 5.65
CA PHE A 146 16.59 2.21 7.05
C PHE A 146 15.64 1.03 7.16
N LEU A 147 14.61 0.96 6.30
CA LEU A 147 13.69 -0.16 6.27
C LEU A 147 14.40 -1.46 5.83
N GLU A 148 15.25 -1.38 4.81
CA GLU A 148 16.02 -2.52 4.29
C GLU A 148 16.98 -3.10 5.34
N LYS A 149 17.57 -2.26 6.21
CA LYS A 149 18.37 -2.73 7.36
C LYS A 149 17.56 -3.56 8.34
N HIS A 150 16.25 -3.37 8.37
CA HIS A 150 15.31 -4.17 9.16
C HIS A 150 14.68 -5.32 8.35
N ASN A 151 15.31 -5.71 7.24
CA ASN A 151 14.82 -6.73 6.30
C ASN A 151 13.44 -6.41 5.72
N PHE A 152 13.12 -5.12 5.58
CA PHE A 152 11.93 -4.64 4.90
C PHE A 152 12.33 -3.94 3.61
N SER A 153 12.25 -4.65 2.48
CA SER A 153 12.55 -4.13 1.14
C SER A 153 11.38 -3.38 0.48
N GLY A 154 10.24 -3.33 1.17
CA GLY A 154 9.00 -2.71 0.67
C GLY A 154 7.85 -3.72 0.59
N PRO A 155 6.59 -3.25 0.55
CA PRO A 155 5.49 -4.08 0.09
C PRO A 155 5.75 -4.44 -1.38
N THR A 156 5.60 -5.72 -1.74
CA THR A 156 5.94 -6.21 -3.09
C THR A 156 4.73 -6.32 -3.98
#